data_AF-A0A2U1JEY7-F1
#
_entry.id   AF-A0A2U1JEY7-F1
#
_cell.length_a   1.000
_cell.length_b   1.000
_cell.length_c   1.000
_cell.angle_alpha   90.00
_cell.angle_beta   90.00
_cell.angle_gamma   90.00
#
_symmetry.space_group_name_H-M   'P 1'
#
loop_
_entity.id
_entity.type
_entity.pdbx_description
1 polymer ?
#
loop_
_entity_poly.entity_id
_entity_poly.type
_entity_poly.pdbx_seq_one_letter_code
_entity_poly.pdbx_strand_id
1 'polypeptide(L)'
;MDYIRINAQADLIKDVGFIMPCHSTPFYSHVHKKIPMWFLSCEPPKTSSNIDSHYFEAQDFNDNPEDFIIKNLVPLNSKLVTRKKSIDSDTLIEFYIPVLKQKIDRLSYSVEDINLAELYKNSKKLRFAPSHLILYDSMKPRIEKILNKYGYTECARFFNTIWESDERRKGDVLVFCYEQ
;
A
#
# COMPACT_ATOMS: atom_id res chain seq x y z
N MET A 1 -12.58 -11.51 -6.12
CA MET A 1 -12.37 -10.05 -6.22
C MET A 1 -13.62 -9.27 -6.65
N ASP A 2 -14.81 -9.89 -6.69
CA ASP A 2 -16.04 -9.19 -7.07
C ASP A 2 -16.42 -8.04 -6.17
N TYR A 3 -16.09 -8.11 -4.88
CA TYR A 3 -16.31 -7.00 -3.96
C TYR A 3 -15.66 -5.70 -4.45
N ILE A 4 -14.39 -5.75 -4.87
CA ILE A 4 -13.70 -4.55 -5.37
C ILE A 4 -14.35 -4.06 -6.65
N ARG A 5 -14.64 -4.98 -7.58
CA ARG A 5 -15.31 -4.64 -8.85
C ARG A 5 -16.66 -3.95 -8.59
N ILE A 6 -17.53 -4.55 -7.79
CA ILE A 6 -18.88 -4.02 -7.51
C ILE A 6 -18.81 -2.67 -6.79
N ASN A 7 -18.03 -2.56 -5.73
CA ASN A 7 -17.94 -1.33 -4.94
C ASN A 7 -17.20 -0.21 -5.70
N ALA A 8 -16.24 -0.52 -6.57
CA ALA A 8 -15.62 0.47 -7.45
C ALA A 8 -16.58 0.98 -8.53
N GLN A 9 -17.47 0.14 -9.06
CA GLN A 9 -18.51 0.59 -10.00
C GLN A 9 -19.55 1.47 -9.32
N ALA A 10 -19.83 1.23 -8.04
CA ALA A 10 -20.70 2.06 -7.20
C ALA A 10 -20.02 3.32 -6.63
N ASP A 11 -18.77 3.62 -7.03
CA ASP A 11 -17.97 4.75 -6.55
C ASP A 11 -17.77 4.79 -5.02
N LEU A 12 -17.85 3.62 -4.35
CA LEU A 12 -17.59 3.44 -2.91
C LEU A 12 -16.10 3.23 -2.60
N ILE A 13 -15.32 2.85 -3.61
CA ILE A 13 -13.87 2.69 -3.53
C ILE A 13 -13.19 3.87 -4.22
N LYS A 14 -12.34 4.60 -3.48
CA LYS A 14 -11.59 5.75 -4.02
C LYS A 14 -10.29 5.31 -4.68
N ASP A 15 -9.59 4.39 -4.05
CA ASP A 15 -8.31 3.83 -4.51
C ASP A 15 -7.99 2.52 -3.77
N VAL A 16 -7.09 1.71 -4.34
CA VAL A 16 -6.77 0.36 -3.82
C VAL A 16 -5.27 0.12 -3.76
N GLY A 17 -4.78 -0.35 -2.61
CA GLY A 17 -3.43 -0.85 -2.44
C GLY A 17 -3.38 -2.37 -2.30
N PHE A 18 -2.54 -3.01 -3.08
CA PHE A 18 -2.31 -4.46 -3.03
C PHE A 18 -0.98 -4.72 -2.30
N ILE A 19 -1.07 -5.18 -1.05
CA ILE A 19 0.08 -5.51 -0.20
C ILE A 19 0.18 -7.03 -0.12
N MET A 20 0.71 -7.59 -1.19
CA MET A 20 0.78 -9.04 -1.41
C MET A 20 2.04 -9.36 -2.20
N PRO A 21 2.50 -10.63 -2.18
CA PRO A 21 3.53 -11.09 -3.09
C PRO A 21 3.20 -10.72 -4.54
N CYS A 22 4.25 -10.53 -5.34
CA CYS A 22 4.12 -9.98 -6.68
C CYS A 22 3.30 -10.81 -7.66
N HIS A 23 2.57 -10.12 -8.54
CA HIS A 23 1.75 -10.70 -9.62
C HIS A 23 0.64 -11.67 -9.14
N SER A 24 0.13 -11.43 -7.93
CA SER A 24 -0.89 -12.28 -7.31
C SER A 24 -2.34 -11.98 -7.72
N THR A 25 -2.62 -10.85 -8.37
CA THR A 25 -4.00 -10.45 -8.69
C THR A 25 -4.16 -9.84 -10.09
N PRO A 26 -5.35 -10.00 -10.70
CA PRO A 26 -5.63 -9.55 -12.08
C PRO A 26 -5.79 -8.02 -12.25
N PHE A 27 -5.69 -7.22 -11.18
CA PHE A 27 -5.71 -5.75 -11.22
C PHE A 27 -6.88 -5.19 -12.07
N TYR A 28 -6.64 -4.29 -13.02
CA TYR A 28 -7.69 -3.70 -13.86
C TYR A 28 -8.48 -4.70 -14.70
N SER A 29 -7.89 -5.84 -15.06
CA SER A 29 -8.59 -6.85 -15.88
C SER A 29 -9.77 -7.50 -15.15
N HIS A 30 -9.87 -7.35 -13.83
CA HIS A 30 -11.04 -7.78 -13.05
C HIS A 30 -11.89 -6.60 -12.56
N VAL A 31 -11.27 -5.45 -12.23
CA VAL A 31 -12.00 -4.30 -11.64
C VAL A 31 -12.82 -3.55 -12.69
N HIS A 32 -12.35 -3.46 -13.95
CA HIS A 32 -13.02 -2.76 -15.05
C HIS A 32 -13.47 -1.31 -14.74
N LYS A 33 -12.77 -0.62 -13.84
CA LYS A 33 -13.00 0.79 -13.48
C LYS A 33 -11.65 1.50 -13.39
N LYS A 34 -11.59 2.73 -13.89
CA LYS A 34 -10.42 3.61 -13.79
C LYS A 34 -10.38 4.29 -12.41
N ILE A 35 -9.83 3.61 -11.41
CA ILE A 35 -9.53 4.16 -10.08
C ILE A 35 -8.05 4.01 -9.79
N PRO A 36 -7.40 4.91 -9.02
CA PRO A 36 -6.00 4.72 -8.63
C PRO A 36 -5.80 3.38 -7.92
N MET A 37 -4.88 2.58 -8.42
CA MET A 37 -4.50 1.32 -7.80
C MET A 37 -2.98 1.16 -7.84
N TRP A 38 -2.40 0.46 -6.86
CA TRP A 38 -0.98 0.19 -6.82
C TRP A 38 -0.69 -1.16 -6.17
N PHE A 39 0.45 -1.77 -6.50
CA PHE A 39 0.94 -3.00 -5.89
C PHE A 39 2.43 -2.87 -5.53
N LEU A 40 2.93 -3.78 -4.70
CA LEU A 40 4.35 -3.81 -4.32
C LEU A 40 5.22 -4.10 -5.56
N SER A 41 6.15 -3.20 -5.88
CA SER A 41 7.03 -3.38 -7.03
C SER A 41 8.08 -4.48 -6.84
N CYS A 42 8.33 -5.20 -7.92
CA CYS A 42 9.33 -6.28 -7.99
C CYS A 42 9.76 -6.58 -9.44
N GLU A 43 9.80 -5.54 -10.26
CA GLU A 43 10.31 -5.65 -11.62
C GLU A 43 11.73 -6.22 -11.59
N PRO A 44 12.10 -7.14 -12.49
CA PRO A 44 13.45 -7.65 -12.54
C PRO A 44 14.44 -6.56 -12.98
N PRO A 45 15.73 -6.68 -12.62
CA PRO A 45 16.73 -5.71 -13.04
C PRO A 45 16.88 -5.76 -14.55
N LYS A 46 16.96 -4.58 -15.19
CA LYS A 46 17.11 -4.49 -16.65
C LYS A 46 18.46 -5.01 -17.16
N THR A 47 19.47 -5.06 -16.29
CA THR A 47 20.84 -5.45 -16.64
C THR A 47 21.40 -6.38 -15.57
N SER A 48 22.18 -7.37 -16.00
CA SER A 48 22.83 -8.36 -15.11
C SER A 48 23.82 -7.75 -14.11
N SER A 49 24.39 -6.58 -14.40
CA SER A 49 25.32 -5.87 -13.51
C SER A 49 24.69 -5.40 -12.20
N ASN A 50 23.36 -5.29 -12.15
CA ASN A 50 22.63 -4.71 -11.02
C ASN A 50 21.84 -5.75 -10.23
N ILE A 51 22.06 -7.05 -10.47
CA ILE A 51 21.31 -8.12 -9.81
C ILE A 51 21.41 -8.02 -8.29
N ASP A 52 22.61 -7.83 -7.75
CA ASP A 52 22.84 -7.84 -6.29
C ASP A 52 22.39 -6.55 -5.59
N SER A 53 22.25 -5.45 -6.33
CA SER A 53 21.87 -4.14 -5.78
C SER A 53 20.45 -3.71 -6.15
N HIS A 54 19.70 -4.57 -6.86
CA HIS A 54 18.38 -4.19 -7.31
C HIS A 54 17.39 -4.10 -6.14
N TYR A 55 16.67 -2.99 -6.11
CA TYR A 55 15.66 -2.73 -5.11
C TYR A 55 14.33 -3.39 -5.47
N PHE A 56 13.82 -4.23 -4.56
CA PHE A 56 12.48 -4.80 -4.63
C PHE A 56 11.65 -4.33 -3.43
N GLU A 57 10.58 -3.61 -3.68
CA GLU A 57 9.67 -3.13 -2.63
C GLU A 57 8.93 -4.29 -1.95
N ALA A 58 8.61 -5.34 -2.70
CA ALA A 58 8.03 -6.56 -2.14
C ALA A 58 8.95 -7.24 -1.12
N GLN A 59 10.28 -7.10 -1.26
CA GLN A 59 11.24 -7.63 -0.30
C GLN A 59 11.22 -6.83 1.01
N ASP A 60 11.24 -5.49 0.93
CA ASP A 60 11.13 -4.63 2.13
C ASP A 60 9.89 -4.98 2.96
N PHE A 61 8.74 -5.14 2.29
CA PHE A 61 7.50 -5.52 2.96
C PHE A 61 7.60 -6.92 3.59
N ASN A 62 8.19 -7.88 2.88
CA ASN A 62 8.32 -9.24 3.38
C ASN A 62 9.21 -9.33 4.63
N ASP A 63 10.29 -8.55 4.65
CA ASP A 63 11.28 -8.53 5.74
C ASP A 63 10.67 -7.92 7.00
N ASN A 64 10.08 -6.71 6.90
CA ASN A 64 9.40 -6.08 8.02
C ASN A 64 8.13 -5.33 7.56
N PRO A 65 6.96 -5.98 7.62
CA PRO A 65 5.74 -5.42 7.05
C PRO A 65 5.17 -4.28 7.91
N GLU A 66 5.41 -4.28 9.23
CA GLU A 66 5.01 -3.18 10.10
C GLU A 66 5.81 -1.91 9.80
N ASP A 67 7.14 -2.03 9.74
CA ASP A 67 8.02 -0.91 9.37
C ASP A 67 7.70 -0.41 7.96
N PHE A 68 7.45 -1.32 7.02
CA PHE A 68 7.05 -0.96 5.67
C PHE A 68 5.78 -0.09 5.66
N ILE A 69 4.73 -0.46 6.40
CA ILE A 69 3.49 0.32 6.49
C ILE A 69 3.78 1.70 7.10
N ILE A 70 4.50 1.75 8.22
CA ILE A 70 4.80 3.00 8.93
C ILE A 70 5.62 3.95 8.06
N LYS A 71 6.61 3.42 7.35
CA LYS A 71 7.56 4.18 6.55
C LYS A 71 7.00 4.63 5.21
N ASN A 72 6.11 3.86 4.59
CA ASN A 72 5.67 4.09 3.21
C ASN A 72 4.23 4.57 3.07
N LEU A 73 3.35 4.32 4.06
CA LEU A 73 1.95 4.74 4.01
C LEU A 73 1.71 5.95 4.93
N VAL A 74 1.35 7.08 4.31
CA VAL A 74 1.05 8.32 5.01
C VAL A 74 -0.45 8.46 5.23
N PRO A 75 -0.94 8.63 6.48
CA PRO A 75 -2.35 8.92 6.73
C PRO A 75 -2.83 10.16 5.97
N LEU A 76 -4.06 10.12 5.44
CA LEU A 76 -4.62 11.19 4.59
C LEU A 76 -4.71 12.56 5.28
N ASN A 77 -4.78 12.56 6.61
CA ASN A 77 -4.86 13.73 7.49
C ASN A 77 -3.50 14.16 8.07
N SER A 78 -2.39 13.56 7.63
CA SER A 78 -1.06 13.87 8.15
C SER A 78 -0.67 15.33 7.88
N LYS A 79 -0.23 16.03 8.93
CA LYS A 79 0.25 17.42 8.84
C LYS A 79 1.67 17.52 8.28
N LEU A 80 2.39 16.41 8.18
CA LEU A 80 3.81 16.36 7.81
C LEU A 80 4.06 16.51 6.30
N VAL A 81 3.02 16.29 5.50
CA VAL A 81 3.12 16.25 4.04
C VAL A 81 2.17 17.24 3.38
N THR A 82 2.46 17.57 2.13
CA THR A 82 1.56 18.26 1.21
C THR A 82 1.13 17.30 0.09
N ARG A 83 -0.01 17.59 -0.54
CA ARG A 83 -0.53 16.80 -1.66
C ARG A 83 0.01 17.36 -2.97
N LYS A 84 0.71 16.54 -3.74
CA LYS A 84 1.10 16.85 -5.12
C LYS A 84 0.29 15.98 -6.08
N LYS A 85 -0.29 16.59 -7.09
CA LYS A 85 -1.03 15.87 -8.14
C LYS A 85 -0.03 15.12 -9.04
N SER A 86 -0.34 13.88 -9.37
CA SER A 86 0.41 13.01 -10.28
C SER A 86 -0.57 12.31 -11.23
N ILE A 87 -0.07 11.89 -12.39
CA ILE A 87 -0.85 11.17 -13.40
C ILE A 87 -0.13 9.87 -13.70
N ASP A 88 -0.88 8.78 -13.73
CA ASP A 88 -0.38 7.47 -14.14
C ASP A 88 -0.16 7.45 -15.66
N SER A 89 1.03 7.06 -16.11
CA SER A 89 1.41 7.15 -17.53
C SER A 89 0.56 6.26 -18.43
N ASP A 90 0.11 5.13 -17.90
CA ASP A 90 -0.51 4.07 -18.70
C ASP A 90 -2.02 4.21 -18.71
N THR A 91 -2.60 4.59 -17.57
CA THR A 91 -4.06 4.68 -17.39
C THR A 91 -4.60 6.10 -17.49
N LEU A 92 -3.73 7.12 -17.44
CA LEU A 92 -4.06 8.55 -17.39
C LEU A 92 -4.90 8.95 -16.17
N ILE A 93 -4.88 8.14 -15.11
CA ILE A 93 -5.61 8.39 -13.89
C ILE A 93 -4.85 9.42 -13.05
N GLU A 94 -5.58 10.41 -12.55
CA GLU A 94 -5.03 11.42 -11.65
C GLU A 94 -5.08 10.91 -10.21
N PHE A 95 -3.97 11.07 -9.48
CA PHE A 95 -3.87 10.72 -8.07
C PHE A 95 -2.98 11.70 -7.31
N TYR A 96 -2.95 11.60 -5.99
CA TYR A 96 -2.12 12.45 -5.14
C TYR A 96 -0.96 11.65 -4.55
N ILE A 97 0.21 12.26 -4.54
CA ILE A 97 1.39 11.76 -3.84
C ILE A 97 1.75 12.68 -2.67
N PRO A 98 2.18 12.12 -1.53
CA PRO A 98 2.66 12.90 -0.39
C PRO A 98 4.05 13.48 -0.67
N VAL A 99 4.24 14.76 -0.38
CA VAL A 99 5.55 15.43 -0.42
C VAL A 99 5.84 15.99 0.97
N LEU A 100 6.97 15.61 1.56
CA LEU A 100 7.34 16.12 2.89
C LEU A 100 7.49 17.64 2.90
N LYS A 101 6.99 18.26 3.96
CA LYS A 101 7.21 19.69 4.19
C LYS A 101 8.68 19.94 4.50
N GLN A 102 9.23 21.01 3.91
CA GLN A 102 10.65 21.35 4.05
C GLN A 102 11.04 21.80 5.46
N LYS A 103 10.09 22.33 6.24
CA LYS A 103 10.31 22.80 7.61
C LYS A 103 9.43 21.99 8.57
N ILE A 104 10.03 20.98 9.17
CA ILE A 104 9.47 20.23 10.29
C ILE A 104 10.38 20.56 11.47
N ASP A 105 9.90 21.40 12.38
CA ASP A 105 10.66 21.88 13.53
C ASP A 105 10.03 21.43 14.86
N ARG A 106 10.83 21.45 15.93
CA ARG A 106 10.39 21.10 17.30
C ARG A 106 9.44 22.13 17.91
N LEU A 107 9.28 23.31 17.30
CA LEU A 107 8.33 24.32 17.79
C LEU A 107 6.90 24.01 17.35
N SER A 108 6.72 23.40 16.18
CA SER A 108 5.41 23.21 15.55
C SER A 108 4.91 21.76 15.56
N TYR A 109 5.77 20.78 15.88
CA TYR A 109 5.50 19.35 15.78
C TYR A 109 5.98 18.58 17.02
N SER A 110 5.32 17.46 17.33
CA SER A 110 5.73 16.59 18.44
C SER A 110 7.02 15.81 18.13
N VAL A 111 7.60 15.17 19.14
CA VAL A 111 8.79 14.31 18.95
C VAL A 111 8.45 13.11 18.06
N GLU A 112 7.25 12.52 18.23
CA GLU A 112 6.76 11.42 17.40
C GLU A 112 6.60 11.85 15.94
N ASP A 113 6.06 13.03 15.70
CA ASP A 113 5.90 13.62 14.36
C ASP A 113 7.26 13.80 13.65
N ILE A 114 8.29 14.22 14.39
CA ILE A 114 9.65 14.38 13.86
C ILE A 114 10.24 13.01 13.50
N ASN A 115 10.14 12.04 14.40
CA ASN A 115 10.64 10.68 14.14
C ASN A 115 9.94 10.07 12.92
N LEU A 116 8.62 10.27 12.80
CA LEU A 116 7.84 9.80 11.66
C LEU A 116 8.26 10.50 10.35
N ALA A 117 8.54 11.81 10.41
CA ALA A 117 9.06 12.55 9.26
C ALA A 117 10.43 12.05 8.79
N GLU A 118 11.31 11.66 9.73
CA GLU A 118 12.60 11.03 9.40
C GLU A 118 12.41 9.67 8.72
N LEU A 119 11.45 8.86 9.19
CA LEU A 119 11.09 7.60 8.52
C LEU A 119 10.61 7.85 7.09
N TYR A 120 9.71 8.82 6.89
CA TYR A 120 9.22 9.20 5.56
C TYR A 120 10.34 9.70 4.65
N LYS A 121 11.33 10.42 5.18
CA LYS A 121 12.49 10.90 4.41
C LYS A 121 13.33 9.74 3.87
N ASN A 122 13.37 8.63 4.62
CA ASN A 122 14.09 7.42 4.24
C ASN A 122 13.25 6.47 3.36
N SER A 123 11.99 6.80 3.07
CA SER A 123 11.14 6.03 2.16
C SER A 123 11.57 6.23 0.72
N LYS A 124 11.71 5.13 -0.02
CA LYS A 124 11.95 5.15 -1.47
C LYS A 124 10.68 5.44 -2.27
N LYS A 125 9.52 5.02 -1.75
CA LYS A 125 8.21 5.12 -2.43
C LYS A 125 7.10 5.48 -1.44
N LEU A 126 7.06 6.75 -1.06
CA LEU A 126 6.06 7.30 -0.17
C LEU A 126 4.71 7.46 -0.88
N ARG A 127 3.62 6.98 -0.28
CA ARG A 127 2.25 7.11 -0.81
C ARG A 127 1.26 7.41 0.30
N PHE A 128 0.11 7.97 -0.07
CA PHE A 128 -0.99 8.06 0.89
C PHE A 128 -1.54 6.66 1.18
N ALA A 129 -1.95 6.45 2.43
CA ALA A 129 -2.68 5.26 2.83
C ALA A 129 -3.98 5.18 2.02
N PRO A 130 -4.23 4.06 1.31
CA PRO A 130 -5.35 3.97 0.38
C PRO A 130 -6.70 3.80 1.09
N SER A 131 -7.81 3.92 0.36
CA SER A 131 -9.14 3.65 0.93
C SER A 131 -9.33 2.16 1.24
N HIS A 132 -8.73 1.29 0.43
CA HIS A 132 -8.85 -0.16 0.54
C HIS A 132 -7.47 -0.81 0.42
N LEU A 133 -7.18 -1.76 1.31
CA LEU A 133 -5.98 -2.59 1.29
C LEU A 133 -6.36 -4.04 1.07
N ILE A 134 -5.59 -4.73 0.22
CA ILE A 134 -5.82 -6.14 -0.09
C ILE A 134 -4.56 -6.93 0.24
N LEU A 135 -4.71 -7.99 1.01
CA LEU A 135 -3.64 -8.88 1.45
C LEU A 135 -4.12 -10.32 1.61
N TYR A 136 -3.19 -11.26 1.76
CA TYR A 136 -3.50 -12.63 2.12
C TYR A 136 -3.62 -12.80 3.64
N ASP A 137 -4.48 -13.71 4.09
CA ASP A 137 -4.69 -14.00 5.51
C ASP A 137 -3.40 -14.44 6.23
N SER A 138 -2.49 -15.10 5.52
CA SER A 138 -1.16 -15.42 6.03
C SER A 138 -0.37 -14.21 6.53
N MET A 139 -0.62 -13.01 5.99
CA MET A 139 0.03 -11.77 6.41
C MET A 139 -0.71 -11.04 7.54
N LYS A 140 -1.99 -11.36 7.78
CA LYS A 140 -2.83 -10.70 8.79
C LYS A 140 -2.17 -10.64 10.17
N PRO A 141 -1.60 -11.74 10.73
CA PRO A 141 -0.99 -11.70 12.05
C PRO A 141 0.17 -10.71 12.18
N ARG A 142 0.83 -10.38 11.07
CA ARG A 142 2.01 -9.50 11.04
C ARG A 142 1.64 -8.01 10.92
N ILE A 143 0.43 -7.67 10.47
CA ILE A 143 0.08 -6.27 10.16
C ILE A 143 -1.25 -5.78 10.72
N GLU A 144 -2.12 -6.68 11.19
CA GLU A 144 -3.46 -6.29 11.67
C GLU A 144 -3.40 -5.22 12.76
N LYS A 145 -2.46 -5.33 13.71
CA LYS A 145 -2.31 -4.35 14.79
C LYS A 145 -1.97 -2.95 14.26
N ILE A 146 -1.07 -2.85 13.28
CA ILE A 146 -0.68 -1.55 12.72
C ILE A 146 -1.79 -0.99 11.81
N LEU A 147 -2.48 -1.86 11.05
CA LEU A 147 -3.63 -1.47 10.23
C LEU A 147 -4.78 -0.92 11.07
N ASN A 148 -5.11 -1.57 12.20
CA ASN A 148 -6.13 -1.08 13.13
C ASN A 148 -5.73 0.27 13.73
N LYS A 149 -4.45 0.47 14.08
CA LYS A 149 -3.93 1.79 14.52
C LYS A 149 -4.06 2.85 13.43
N TYR A 150 -3.97 2.44 12.17
CA TYR A 150 -4.18 3.29 11.00
C TYR A 150 -5.66 3.46 10.64
N GLY A 151 -6.60 2.92 11.41
CA GLY A 151 -8.05 3.08 11.18
C GLY A 151 -8.63 2.12 10.14
N TYR A 152 -7.94 1.03 9.81
CA TYR A 152 -8.48 0.00 8.91
C TYR A 152 -9.19 -1.10 9.67
N THR A 153 -10.28 -1.61 9.11
CA THR A 153 -11.01 -2.79 9.59
C THR A 153 -11.22 -3.78 8.45
N GLU A 154 -11.30 -5.09 8.75
CA GLU A 154 -11.60 -6.12 7.74
C GLU A 154 -13.06 -5.95 7.28
N CYS A 155 -13.25 -5.65 6.00
CA CYS A 155 -14.58 -5.40 5.41
C CYS A 155 -15.01 -6.48 4.42
N ALA A 156 -14.08 -7.30 3.92
CA ALA A 156 -14.41 -8.48 3.13
C ALA A 156 -13.32 -9.56 3.18
N ARG A 157 -13.74 -10.80 2.91
CA ARG A 157 -12.88 -11.99 2.89
C ARG A 157 -13.33 -12.93 1.78
N PHE A 158 -12.38 -13.48 1.03
CA PHE A 158 -12.64 -14.44 -0.04
C PHE A 158 -11.68 -15.59 0.03
N PHE A 159 -12.18 -16.79 -0.23
CA PHE A 159 -11.32 -17.95 -0.40
C PHE A 159 -10.37 -17.78 -1.60
N ASN A 160 -9.10 -18.13 -1.42
CA ASN A 160 -8.11 -18.21 -2.51
C ASN A 160 -7.58 -19.63 -2.69
N THR A 161 -6.74 -20.13 -1.78
CA THR A 161 -6.28 -21.53 -1.82
C THR A 161 -5.75 -21.99 -0.47
N ILE A 162 -5.88 -23.28 -0.20
CA ILE A 162 -5.19 -23.95 0.91
C ILE A 162 -3.86 -24.58 0.48
N TRP A 163 -3.61 -24.70 -0.82
CA TRP A 163 -2.43 -25.32 -1.40
C TRP A 163 -1.69 -24.33 -2.29
N GLU A 164 -0.57 -23.83 -1.78
CA GLU A 164 0.34 -22.94 -2.47
C GLU A 164 1.73 -23.18 -1.91
N SER A 165 2.72 -23.22 -2.79
CA SER A 165 4.13 -23.42 -2.46
C SER A 165 4.73 -22.21 -1.75
N ASP A 166 4.26 -21.01 -2.07
CA ASP A 166 4.57 -19.79 -1.34
C ASP A 166 3.57 -19.60 -0.20
N GLU A 167 3.98 -19.90 1.04
CA GLU A 167 3.09 -19.78 2.21
C GLU A 167 2.49 -18.38 2.39
N ARG A 168 3.16 -17.34 1.84
CA ARG A 168 2.68 -15.96 1.89
C ARG A 168 1.43 -15.73 1.03
N ARG A 169 1.10 -16.66 0.14
CA ARG A 169 -0.09 -16.62 -0.74
C ARG A 169 -1.18 -17.61 -0.30
N LYS A 170 -0.93 -18.37 0.76
CA LYS A 170 -1.87 -19.36 1.28
C LYS A 170 -2.97 -18.69 2.11
N GLY A 171 -4.15 -19.31 2.10
CA GLY A 171 -5.32 -18.85 2.85
C GLY A 171 -6.23 -17.96 2.01
N ASP A 172 -7.04 -17.17 2.71
CA ASP A 172 -8.00 -16.26 2.11
C ASP A 172 -7.33 -14.97 1.62
N VAL A 173 -8.01 -14.27 0.72
CA VAL A 173 -7.74 -12.87 0.38
C VAL A 173 -8.66 -11.99 1.23
N LEU A 174 -8.06 -11.06 1.94
CA LEU A 174 -8.73 -10.11 2.82
C LEU A 174 -8.75 -8.73 2.21
N VAL A 175 -9.82 -7.99 2.48
CA VAL A 175 -9.94 -6.57 2.16
C VAL A 175 -10.12 -5.81 3.46
N PHE A 176 -9.22 -4.86 3.67
CA PHE A 176 -9.28 -3.89 4.75
C PHE A 176 -9.77 -2.56 4.21
N CYS A 177 -10.74 -1.95 4.87
CA CYS A 177 -11.31 -0.66 4.51
C CYS A 177 -10.93 0.37 5.56
N TYR A 178 -10.57 1.58 5.14
CA TYR A 178 -10.36 2.70 6.06
C TYR A 178 -11.70 3.26 6.53
N GLU A 179 -11.99 3.17 7.83
CA GLU A 179 -13.14 3.83 8.44
C GLU A 179 -12.87 5.35 8.52
N GLN A 180 -13.72 6.14 7.84
CA GLN A 180 -13.70 7.60 7.89
C GLN A 180 -14.45 8.13 9.12
#